data_AF-A0A5B8XPY8-F1
#
_entry.id   AF-A0A5B8XPY8-F1
#
_cell.length_a   1.000
_cell.length_b   1.000
_cell.length_c   1.000
_cell.angle_alpha   90.00
_cell.angle_beta   90.00
_cell.angle_gamma   90.00
#
_symmetry.space_group_name_H-M   'P 1'
#
loop_
_entity.id
_entity.type
_entity.pdbx_description
1 polymer ?
#
loop_
_entity_poly.entity_id
_entity_poly.type
_entity_poly.pdbx_seq_one_letter_code
_entity_poly.pdbx_strand_id
1 'polypeptide(L)'
;MKTAKQLLDEAVSHQFDKKDSFRAIELYKVIIEQYPDTSEANQALEHLEYLDEESTKAPPNAAVYKATYSPSASRTKQGERFPNLTYYSQGLKVVGWMVLVFGLLACVGLFGIFEGWKLLLACGLVFSFTTPLSGGLILQAEIVELFLSIEDNTFRSQQALQQIAKNTGA
;
A
#
# COMPACT_ATOMS: atom_id res chain seq x y z
N MET A 1 -22.69 13.63 -16.93
CA MET A 1 -21.45 12.85 -17.15
C MET A 1 -21.10 12.16 -15.84
N LYS A 2 -20.87 10.84 -15.85
CA LYS A 2 -20.37 10.11 -14.69
C LYS A 2 -18.88 10.43 -14.50
N THR A 3 -18.41 10.54 -13.26
CA THR A 3 -16.99 10.77 -12.95
C THR A 3 -16.17 9.48 -13.03
N ALA A 4 -14.85 9.56 -13.20
CA ALA A 4 -13.95 8.40 -13.25
C ALA A 4 -14.15 7.46 -12.04
N LYS A 5 -14.31 8.04 -10.85
CA LYS A 5 -14.60 7.31 -9.62
C LYS A 5 -15.93 6.55 -9.66
N GLN A 6 -17.00 7.18 -10.15
CA GLN A 6 -18.32 6.52 -10.26
C GLN A 6 -18.30 5.38 -11.27
N LEU A 7 -17.56 5.53 -12.37
CA LEU A 7 -17.37 4.48 -13.35
C LEU A 7 -16.55 3.32 -12.78
N LEU A 8 -15.53 3.60 -11.96
CA LEU A 8 -14.73 2.59 -11.31
C LEU A 8 -15.56 1.79 -10.29
N ASP A 9 -16.35 2.47 -9.47
CA ASP A 9 -17.24 1.82 -8.50
C ASP A 9 -18.27 0.90 -9.20
N GLU A 10 -18.78 1.34 -10.36
CA GLU A 10 -19.68 0.57 -11.21
C GLU A 10 -18.97 -0.64 -11.84
N ALA A 11 -17.76 -0.46 -12.39
CA ALA A 11 -16.96 -1.53 -12.97
C ALA A 11 -16.64 -2.62 -11.93
N VAL A 12 -16.21 -2.22 -10.74
CA VAL A 12 -15.91 -3.14 -9.62
C VAL A 12 -17.17 -3.90 -9.18
N SER A 13 -18.35 -3.27 -9.25
CA SER A 13 -19.61 -3.95 -8.90
C SER A 13 -19.98 -5.06 -9.89
N HIS A 14 -19.66 -4.88 -11.18
CA HIS A 14 -19.94 -5.85 -12.24
C HIS A 14 -18.85 -6.93 -12.38
N GLN A 15 -17.61 -6.67 -11.91
CA GLN A 15 -16.48 -7.58 -12.07
C GLN A 15 -16.70 -8.95 -11.42
N PHE A 16 -17.51 -9.01 -10.36
CA PHE A 16 -17.75 -10.23 -9.59
C PHE A 16 -19.02 -10.99 -10.00
N ASP A 17 -19.83 -10.45 -10.92
CA ASP A 17 -20.94 -11.19 -11.50
C ASP A 17 -20.46 -11.89 -12.77
N LYS A 18 -20.47 -13.23 -12.76
CA LYS A 18 -20.07 -14.06 -13.90
C LYS A 18 -20.84 -13.75 -15.18
N LYS A 19 -22.02 -13.14 -15.10
CA LYS A 19 -22.82 -12.74 -16.27
C LYS A 19 -22.45 -11.36 -16.81
N ASP A 20 -21.83 -10.49 -15.99
CA ASP A 20 -21.56 -9.09 -16.31
C ASP A 20 -20.06 -8.73 -16.29
N SER A 21 -19.15 -9.70 -16.16
CA SER A 21 -17.70 -9.45 -16.16
C SER A 21 -17.21 -8.73 -17.43
N PHE A 22 -17.84 -8.98 -18.58
CA PHE A 22 -17.57 -8.26 -19.83
C PHE A 22 -17.90 -6.77 -19.72
N ARG A 23 -18.95 -6.42 -18.97
CA ARG A 23 -19.37 -5.04 -18.74
C ARG A 23 -18.39 -4.31 -17.82
N ALA A 24 -17.80 -5.02 -16.86
CA ALA A 24 -16.72 -4.48 -16.04
C ALA A 24 -15.48 -4.14 -16.87
N ILE A 25 -15.07 -5.03 -17.78
CA ILE A 25 -13.94 -4.81 -18.71
C ILE A 25 -14.19 -3.59 -19.60
N GLU A 26 -15.40 -3.46 -20.14
CA GLU A 26 -15.78 -2.32 -20.97
C GLU A 26 -15.72 -1.01 -20.18
N LEU A 27 -16.22 -0.99 -18.94
CA LEU A 27 -16.14 0.18 -18.07
C LEU A 27 -14.69 0.55 -17.70
N TYR A 28 -13.82 -0.43 -17.44
CA TYR A 28 -12.40 -0.18 -17.20
C TYR A 28 -11.71 0.46 -18.41
N LYS A 29 -11.99 -0.02 -19.62
CA LYS A 29 -11.46 0.58 -20.86
C LYS A 29 -11.95 2.02 -21.04
N VAL A 30 -13.22 2.28 -20.76
CA VAL A 30 -13.79 3.65 -20.82
C VAL A 30 -13.10 4.59 -19.83
N ILE A 31 -12.76 4.12 -18.62
CA ILE A 31 -12.03 4.93 -17.64
C ILE A 31 -10.63 5.28 -18.13
N ILE A 32 -9.92 4.32 -18.72
CA ILE A 32 -8.55 4.52 -19.22
C ILE A 32 -8.55 5.48 -20.42
N GLU A 33 -9.51 5.34 -21.33
CA GLU A 33 -9.61 6.19 -22.53
C GLU A 33 -10.04 7.63 -22.19
N GLN A 34 -10.98 7.80 -21.25
CA GLN A 34 -11.53 9.12 -20.92
C GLN A 34 -10.75 9.86 -19.84
N TYR A 35 -10.04 9.15 -18.96
CA TYR A 35 -9.37 9.72 -17.80
C TYR A 35 -7.94 9.16 -17.59
N PRO A 36 -7.06 9.18 -18.62
CA PRO A 36 -5.78 8.46 -18.60
C PRO A 36 -4.82 8.89 -17.48
N ASP A 37 -4.82 10.16 -17.07
CA ASP A 37 -3.91 10.71 -16.06
C ASP A 37 -4.45 10.62 -14.62
N THR A 38 -5.50 9.84 -14.40
CA THR A 38 -6.15 9.73 -13.08
C THR A 38 -5.70 8.50 -12.32
N SER A 39 -5.76 8.58 -10.99
CA SER A 39 -5.47 7.43 -10.12
C SER A 39 -6.39 6.24 -10.39
N GLU A 40 -7.59 6.53 -10.87
CA GLU A 40 -8.65 5.60 -11.23
C GLU A 40 -8.33 4.85 -12.53
N ALA A 41 -7.68 5.48 -13.51
CA ALA A 41 -7.21 4.79 -14.72
C ALA A 41 -6.07 3.81 -14.44
N ASN A 42 -5.15 4.17 -13.53
CA ASN A 42 -4.12 3.23 -13.08
C ASN A 42 -4.73 2.03 -12.34
N GLN A 43 -5.76 2.25 -11.52
CA GLN A 43 -6.51 1.17 -10.88
C GLN A 43 -7.28 0.31 -11.89
N ALA A 44 -7.89 0.92 -12.90
CA ALA A 44 -8.58 0.20 -13.97
C ALA A 44 -7.62 -0.68 -14.80
N LEU A 45 -6.38 -0.22 -15.05
CA LEU A 45 -5.34 -0.99 -15.73
C LEU A 45 -4.94 -2.23 -14.91
N GLU A 46 -4.68 -2.07 -13.62
CA GLU A 46 -4.33 -3.18 -12.71
C GLU A 46 -5.44 -4.24 -12.66
N HIS A 47 -6.71 -3.81 -12.61
CA HIS A 47 -7.85 -4.72 -12.66
C HIS A 47 -8.02 -5.43 -14.01
N LEU A 48 -7.68 -4.78 -15.13
CA LEU A 48 -7.72 -5.41 -16.46
C LEU A 48 -6.61 -6.43 -16.65
N GLU A 49 -5.39 -6.14 -16.21
CA GLU A 49 -4.25 -7.06 -16.28
C GLU A 49 -4.57 -8.36 -15.53
N TYR A 50 -5.22 -8.25 -14.37
CA TYR A 50 -5.65 -9.41 -13.60
C TYR A 50 -6.77 -10.22 -14.27
N LEU A 51 -7.76 -9.56 -14.90
CA LEU A 51 -8.84 -10.25 -15.62
C LEU A 51 -8.33 -11.00 -16.86
N ASP A 52 -7.24 -10.55 -17.47
CA ASP A 52 -6.57 -11.24 -18.58
C ASP A 52 -5.81 -12.50 -18.09
N GLU A 53 -5.17 -12.42 -16.91
CA GLU A 53 -4.53 -13.57 -16.26
C GLU A 53 -5.56 -14.62 -15.72
N GLU A 54 -6.71 -14.16 -15.24
CA GLU A 54 -7.76 -14.99 -14.60
C GLU A 54 -8.59 -15.83 -15.58
N SER A 55 -8.42 -15.65 -16.90
CA SER A 55 -8.92 -16.56 -17.96
C SER A 55 -8.48 -18.01 -17.76
N THR A 56 -7.38 -18.26 -17.03
CA THR A 56 -6.84 -19.62 -16.84
C THR A 56 -7.16 -20.28 -15.50
N LYS A 57 -7.47 -19.56 -14.42
CA LYS A 57 -7.81 -20.17 -13.11
C LYS A 57 -8.65 -19.25 -12.22
N ALA A 58 -9.98 -19.36 -12.29
CA ALA A 58 -10.88 -18.66 -11.38
C ALA A 58 -10.74 -19.19 -9.91
N PRO A 59 -10.46 -18.33 -8.92
CA PRO A 59 -10.46 -18.72 -7.51
C PRO A 59 -11.89 -18.99 -7.03
N PRO A 60 -12.11 -19.94 -6.08
CA PRO A 60 -13.44 -20.48 -5.81
C PRO A 60 -14.39 -19.55 -5.04
N ASN A 61 -14.00 -18.33 -4.66
CA ASN A 61 -14.89 -17.46 -3.88
C ASN A 61 -14.47 -15.98 -3.89
N ALA A 62 -15.25 -15.14 -4.60
CA ALA A 62 -15.05 -13.70 -4.72
C ALA A 62 -15.05 -12.96 -3.35
N ALA A 63 -15.79 -13.48 -2.36
CA ALA A 63 -15.85 -12.91 -1.01
C ALA A 63 -14.54 -13.07 -0.22
N VAL A 64 -13.86 -14.21 -0.38
CA VAL A 64 -12.55 -14.47 0.24
C VAL A 64 -11.47 -13.62 -0.45
N TYR A 65 -11.56 -13.48 -1.77
CA TYR A 65 -10.62 -12.65 -2.54
C TYR A 65 -10.73 -11.16 -2.16
N LYS A 66 -11.95 -10.61 -2.09
CA LYS A 66 -12.20 -9.22 -1.68
C LYS A 66 -11.76 -8.91 -0.24
N ALA A 67 -11.81 -9.91 0.65
CA ALA A 67 -11.35 -9.78 2.03
C ALA A 67 -9.83 -9.90 2.19
N THR A 68 -9.17 -10.65 1.30
CA THR A 68 -7.72 -10.98 1.39
C THR A 68 -6.85 -10.03 0.56
N TYR A 69 -7.38 -9.45 -0.51
CA TYR A 69 -6.61 -8.71 -1.52
C TYR A 69 -7.15 -7.31 -1.85
N SER A 70 -7.90 -6.66 -0.95
CA SER A 70 -8.21 -5.22 -1.11
C SER A 70 -7.11 -4.38 -0.45
N PRO A 71 -6.09 -3.88 -1.19
CA PRO A 71 -4.95 -3.16 -0.61
C PRO A 71 -5.33 -1.81 0.00
N SER A 72 -6.49 -1.25 -0.37
CA SER A 72 -6.98 0.04 0.10
C SER A 72 -7.81 -0.05 1.40
N ALA A 73 -8.42 -1.21 1.68
CA ALA A 73 -9.27 -1.37 2.87
C ALA A 73 -8.50 -1.74 4.15
N SER A 74 -7.23 -2.17 4.04
CA SER A 74 -6.37 -2.51 5.18
C SER A 74 -5.70 -1.27 5.78
N ARG A 75 -5.09 -0.41 4.94
CA ARG A 75 -4.44 0.83 5.41
C ARG A 75 -5.42 1.79 6.09
N THR A 76 -6.65 1.89 5.60
CA THR A 76 -7.63 2.87 6.10
C THR A 76 -8.30 2.44 7.43
N LYS A 77 -8.37 1.13 7.72
CA LYS A 77 -9.00 0.60 8.96
C LYS A 77 -8.01 0.16 10.03
N GLN A 78 -6.73 -0.06 9.70
CA GLN A 78 -5.69 -0.36 10.69
C GLN A 78 -5.49 0.79 11.69
N GLY A 79 -5.56 2.03 11.23
CA GLY A 79 -5.41 3.22 12.09
C GLY A 79 -6.51 3.34 13.16
N GLU A 80 -7.68 2.74 12.96
CA GLU A 80 -8.78 2.75 13.93
C GLU A 80 -8.65 1.63 14.99
N ARG A 81 -8.02 0.51 14.66
CA ARG A 81 -7.96 -0.68 15.53
C ARG A 81 -6.75 -0.69 16.47
N PHE A 82 -5.63 -0.11 16.04
CA PHE A 82 -4.39 -0.01 16.84
C PHE A 82 -3.76 1.39 16.74
N PRO A 83 -4.45 2.46 17.19
CA PRO A 83 -4.01 3.84 16.97
C PRO A 83 -2.61 4.10 17.54
N ASN A 84 -2.31 3.58 18.74
CA ASN A 84 -1.02 3.81 19.38
C ASN A 84 0.14 3.22 18.58
N LEU A 85 0.01 2.00 18.05
CA LEU A 85 1.07 1.37 17.25
C LEU A 85 1.26 2.08 15.91
N THR A 86 0.19 2.55 15.28
CA THR A 86 0.28 3.37 14.06
C THR A 86 0.96 4.72 14.34
N TYR A 87 0.65 5.38 15.46
CA TYR A 87 1.33 6.61 15.89
C TYR A 87 2.81 6.37 16.18
N TYR A 88 3.17 5.26 16.84
CA TYR A 88 4.57 4.90 17.08
C TYR A 88 5.33 4.64 15.76
N SER A 89 4.73 3.90 14.83
CA SER A 89 5.34 3.63 13.52
C SER A 89 5.55 4.92 12.71
N GLN A 90 4.53 5.78 12.63
CA GLN A 90 4.65 7.08 11.96
C GLN A 90 5.67 7.98 12.65
N GLY A 91 5.67 8.00 13.99
CA GLY A 91 6.66 8.73 14.77
C GLY A 91 8.08 8.28 14.49
N LEU A 92 8.33 6.96 14.44
CA LEU A 92 9.64 6.38 14.10
C LEU A 92 10.07 6.75 12.68
N LYS A 93 9.15 6.73 11.70
CA LYS A 93 9.45 7.19 10.32
C LYS A 93 9.84 8.66 10.30
N VAL A 94 9.07 9.53 10.95
CA VAL A 94 9.37 10.97 11.02
C VAL A 94 10.71 11.22 11.70
N VAL A 95 10.99 10.55 12.82
CA VAL A 95 12.28 10.66 13.52
C VAL A 95 13.43 10.14 12.65
N GLY A 96 13.26 9.03 11.94
CA GLY A 96 14.25 8.52 10.99
C GLY A 96 14.58 9.55 9.91
N TRP A 97 13.56 10.10 9.25
CA TRP A 97 13.74 11.16 8.25
C TRP A 97 14.40 12.41 8.83
N MET A 98 14.04 12.82 10.05
CA MET A 98 14.69 13.95 10.74
C MET A 98 16.19 13.68 10.93
N VAL A 99 16.58 12.49 11.40
CA VAL A 99 18.00 12.12 11.57
C VAL A 99 18.75 12.19 10.24
N LEU A 100 18.13 11.76 9.14
CA LEU A 100 18.70 11.87 7.80
C LEU A 100 18.88 13.34 7.36
N VAL A 101 17.87 14.18 7.58
CA VAL A 101 17.93 15.62 7.26
C VAL A 101 19.00 16.33 8.08
N PHE A 102 19.08 16.06 9.39
CA PHE A 102 20.13 16.62 10.25
C PHE A 102 21.53 16.15 9.83
N GLY A 103 21.67 14.89 9.40
CA GLY A 103 22.92 14.39 8.82
C GLY A 103 23.33 15.15 7.56
N LEU A 104 22.37 15.43 6.67
CA LEU A 104 22.61 16.22 5.46
C LEU A 104 23.00 17.67 5.81
N LEU A 105 22.31 18.31 6.76
CA LEU A 105 22.63 19.66 7.22
C LEU A 105 24.01 19.74 7.88
N ALA A 106 24.41 18.71 8.63
CA ALA A 106 25.76 18.61 9.17
C ALA A 106 26.81 18.56 8.05
N CYS A 107 26.58 17.78 6.99
CA CYS A 107 27.44 17.75 5.81
C CYS A 107 27.56 19.13 5.12
N VAL A 108 26.45 19.88 5.02
CA VAL A 108 26.46 21.25 4.49
C VAL A 108 27.26 22.20 5.40
N GLY A 109 27.13 22.08 6.71
CA GLY A 109 27.94 22.88 7.67
C GLY A 109 29.43 22.59 7.57
N LEU A 110 29.81 21.37 7.21
CA LEU A 110 31.21 20.97 7.04
C LEU A 110 31.86 21.54 5.78
N PHE A 111 31.09 21.95 4.76
CA PHE A 111 31.63 22.57 3.54
C PHE A 111 32.42 23.86 3.81
N GLY A 112 32.07 24.61 4.86
CA GLY A 112 32.79 25.84 5.24
C GLY A 112 34.06 25.60 6.07
N ILE A 113 34.32 24.35 6.49
CA ILE A 113 35.38 24.00 7.44
C ILE A 113 36.41 23.06 6.80
N PHE A 114 35.96 22.16 5.92
CA PHE A 114 36.79 21.15 5.27
C PHE A 114 36.83 21.35 3.75
N GLU A 115 38.03 21.38 3.18
CA GLU A 115 38.23 21.47 1.72
C GLU A 115 38.65 20.11 1.13
N GLY A 116 38.15 19.82 -0.08
CA GLY A 116 38.54 18.67 -0.89
C GLY A 116 38.19 17.31 -0.27
N TRP A 117 39.13 16.35 -0.29
CA TRP A 117 38.90 14.96 0.12
C TRP A 117 38.56 14.77 1.60
N LYS A 118 38.93 15.74 2.47
CA LYS A 118 38.60 15.70 3.90
C LYS A 118 37.10 15.88 4.13
N LEU A 119 36.43 16.65 3.27
CA LEU A 119 34.98 16.82 3.30
C LEU A 119 34.28 15.49 2.98
N LEU A 120 34.76 14.75 1.98
CA LEU A 120 34.20 13.44 1.63
C LEU A 120 34.31 12.45 2.79
N LEU A 121 35.45 12.41 3.49
CA LEU A 121 35.63 11.56 4.66
C LEU A 121 34.76 12.00 5.85
N ALA A 122 34.65 13.31 6.10
CA ALA A 122 33.83 13.84 7.18
C ALA A 122 32.33 13.57 6.93
N CYS A 123 31.85 13.81 5.71
CA CYS A 123 30.49 13.47 5.30
C CYS A 123 30.26 11.96 5.37
N GLY A 124 31.22 11.15 4.88
CA GLY A 124 31.14 9.69 4.97
C GLY A 124 31.02 9.19 6.41
N LEU A 125 31.73 9.82 7.35
CA LEU A 125 31.64 9.51 8.77
C LEU A 125 30.27 9.89 9.33
N VAL A 126 29.75 11.09 9.02
CA VAL A 126 28.38 11.47 9.41
C VAL A 126 27.35 10.47 8.89
N PHE A 127 27.41 10.13 7.60
CA PHE A 127 26.49 9.16 6.99
C PHE A 127 26.65 7.73 7.53
N SER A 128 27.84 7.33 7.98
CA SER A 128 28.05 6.03 8.61
C SER A 128 27.31 5.86 9.93
N PHE A 129 26.95 6.97 10.61
CA PHE A 129 26.13 6.94 11.82
C PHE A 129 24.66 7.22 11.50
N THR A 130 24.36 8.24 10.71
CA THR A 130 22.97 8.67 10.46
C THR A 130 22.19 7.70 9.59
N THR A 131 22.83 7.06 8.61
CA THR A 131 22.17 6.10 7.70
C THR A 131 21.70 4.84 8.42
N PRO A 132 22.52 4.12 9.21
CA PRO A 132 22.05 2.95 9.94
C PRO A 132 21.05 3.30 11.05
N LEU A 133 21.19 4.46 11.71
CA LEU A 133 20.20 4.92 12.69
C LEU A 133 18.84 5.21 12.04
N SER A 134 18.82 6.00 10.96
CA SER A 134 17.58 6.30 10.22
C SER A 134 16.98 5.03 9.61
N GLY A 135 17.81 4.23 8.94
CA GLY A 135 17.39 2.98 8.31
C GLY A 135 16.82 2.00 9.32
N GLY A 136 17.45 1.86 10.48
CA GLY A 136 16.95 0.99 11.57
C GLY A 136 15.59 1.45 12.12
N LEU A 137 15.39 2.75 12.31
CA LEU A 137 14.11 3.31 12.78
C LEU A 137 12.99 3.13 11.75
N ILE A 138 13.28 3.39 10.47
CA ILE A 138 12.31 3.22 9.38
C ILE A 138 11.97 1.74 9.19
N LEU A 139 12.97 0.86 9.21
CA LEU A 139 12.77 -0.59 9.06
C LEU A 139 11.92 -1.15 10.21
N GLN A 140 12.16 -0.73 11.46
CA GLN A 140 11.33 -1.13 12.60
C GLN A 140 9.87 -0.67 12.42
N ALA A 141 9.65 0.55 11.93
CA ALA A 141 8.31 1.06 11.65
C ALA A 141 7.58 0.24 10.57
N GLU A 142 8.29 -0.15 9.50
CA GLU A 142 7.73 -1.00 8.45
C GLU A 142 7.45 -2.42 8.93
N ILE A 143 8.30 -3.00 9.78
CA ILE A 143 8.06 -4.33 10.36
C ILE A 143 6.79 -4.30 11.23
N VAL A 144 6.57 -3.25 12.02
CA VAL A 144 5.34 -3.10 12.82
C VAL A 144 4.11 -2.97 11.92
N GLU A 145 4.17 -2.18 10.85
CA GLU A 145 3.06 -2.06 9.89
C GLU A 145 2.77 -3.39 9.16
N LEU A 146 3.82 -4.12 8.78
CA LEU A 146 3.71 -5.44 8.15
C LEU A 146 3.03 -6.43 9.11
N PHE A 147 3.45 -6.45 10.37
CA PHE A 147 2.88 -7.34 11.38
C PHE A 147 1.40 -7.04 11.62
N LEU A 148 1.05 -5.77 11.76
CA LEU A 148 -0.36 -5.34 11.87
C LEU A 148 -1.17 -5.70 10.63
N SER A 149 -0.55 -5.72 9.43
CA SER A 149 -1.22 -6.03 8.16
C SER A 149 -1.54 -7.52 8.08
N ILE A 150 -0.58 -8.35 8.49
CA ILE A 150 -0.76 -9.79 8.60
C ILE A 150 -1.85 -10.11 9.63
N GLU A 151 -1.87 -9.43 10.78
CA GLU A 151 -2.90 -9.66 11.81
C GLU A 151 -4.31 -9.29 11.32
N ASP A 152 -4.50 -8.14 10.68
CA ASP A 152 -5.82 -7.74 10.16
C ASP A 152 -6.30 -8.68 9.04
N ASN A 153 -5.41 -9.11 8.14
CA ASN A 153 -5.73 -10.06 7.09
C ASN A 153 -6.08 -11.46 7.64
N THR A 154 -5.36 -11.90 8.68
CA THR A 154 -5.64 -13.17 9.36
C THR A 154 -7.00 -13.13 10.07
N PHE A 155 -7.33 -12.02 10.72
CA PHE A 155 -8.63 -11.87 11.38
C PHE A 155 -9.79 -11.83 10.38
N ARG A 156 -9.65 -11.07 9.28
CA ARG A 156 -10.68 -10.99 8.24
C ARG A 156 -10.90 -12.32 7.53
N SER A 157 -9.83 -13.04 7.21
CA SER A 157 -9.93 -14.37 6.59
C SER A 157 -10.63 -15.36 7.53
N GLN A 158 -10.33 -15.33 8.83
CA GLN A 158 -11.04 -16.15 9.82
C GLN A 158 -12.53 -15.79 9.94
N GLN A 159 -12.87 -14.49 9.95
CA GLN A 159 -14.27 -14.06 9.98
C GLN A 159 -15.03 -14.45 8.71
N ALA A 160 -14.41 -14.31 7.54
CA ALA A 160 -14.98 -14.74 6.28
C ALA A 160 -15.24 -16.26 6.27
N LEU A 161 -14.27 -17.06 6.76
CA LEU A 161 -14.43 -18.51 6.90
C LEU A 161 -15.54 -18.89 7.88
N GLN A 162 -15.68 -18.18 9.02
CA GLN A 162 -16.77 -18.41 9.96
C GLN A 162 -18.15 -18.04 9.40
N GLN A 163 -18.24 -16.97 8.61
CA GLN A 163 -19.48 -16.61 7.92
C GLN A 163 -19.87 -17.65 6.86
N ILE A 164 -18.88 -18.20 6.15
CA ILE A 164 -19.11 -19.31 5.21
C ILE A 164 -19.62 -20.52 5.98
N ALA A 165 -18.93 -20.94 7.06
CA ALA A 165 -19.33 -22.08 7.88
C ALA A 165 -20.77 -21.94 8.43
N LYS A 166 -21.16 -20.75 8.90
CA LYS A 166 -22.53 -20.47 9.36
C LYS A 166 -23.57 -20.53 8.24
N ASN A 167 -23.23 -20.10 7.03
CA ASN A 167 -24.17 -20.11 5.89
C ASN A 167 -24.26 -21.48 5.20
N THR A 168 -23.25 -22.34 5.34
CA THR A 168 -23.27 -23.72 4.82
C THR A 168 -23.87 -24.76 5.77
N GLY A 169 -24.29 -24.37 6.97
CA GLY A 169 -25.05 -25.24 7.88
C GLY A 169 -24.29 -26.50 8.33
N ALA A 170 -23.11 -26.32 8.89
CA ALA A 170 -22.46 -27.33 9.74
C ALA A 170 -22.80 -27.10 11.21
#